data_AF-A0A350RF72-F1
#
_entry.id   AF-A0A350RF72-F1
#
_cell.length_a   1.000
_cell.length_b   1.000
_cell.length_c   1.000
_cell.angle_alpha   90.00
_cell.angle_beta   90.00
_cell.angle_gamma   90.00
#
_symmetry.space_group_name_H-M   'P 1'
#
loop_
_entity.id
_entity.type
_entity.pdbx_description
1 polymer ?
#
loop_
_entity_poly.entity_id
_entity_poly.type
_entity_poly.pdbx_seq_one_letter_code
_entity_poly.pdbx_strand_id
1 'polypeptide(L)'
;MKGRFTLWILPLLISSCSYGTDSSDEAQRFVSNLSEQERACVNDRLLTGWELRLTDLNNDLSPDEEIAVDMATELCRLNANNPPAQVTHDNEKPQVPEELLQAPSSFNATDAPPGEDPLLDEYWRECGLGDAKACDNLFYSAPRGSDYEQFAFSCGGRRNMDCSLLLGVDQPDGELNPLTPPPGDDEELDTLWAKCSDGSTSSCGELRLIAPSGSLYSQFGTSCGARGTTYCTLILEYDGEPPSLNDLNPSMAPPGEDELLDQLWGLCGNQDARSCKDLAKYGPANSIYIKFGVSCGGRSVAPCARLFADLNS
;
A
#
# COMPACT_ATOMS: atom_id res chain seq x y z
N MET A 1 13.14 76.04 -21.77
CA MET A 1 14.11 75.10 -22.37
C MET A 1 13.51 73.71 -22.32
N LYS A 2 13.42 73.05 -23.48
CA LYS A 2 12.88 71.70 -23.66
C LYS A 2 13.86 70.68 -23.09
N GLY A 3 13.40 69.83 -22.16
CA GLY A 3 14.09 68.61 -21.76
C GLY A 3 13.09 67.46 -21.85
N ARG A 4 13.08 66.75 -22.99
CA ARG A 4 12.30 65.51 -23.18
C ARG A 4 13.05 64.39 -22.45
N PHE A 5 12.52 63.90 -21.34
CA PHE A 5 12.93 62.63 -20.75
C PHE A 5 12.18 61.50 -21.45
N THR A 6 12.92 60.70 -22.21
CA THR A 6 12.42 59.49 -22.87
C THR A 6 12.42 58.37 -21.82
N LEU A 7 11.24 57.96 -21.35
CA LEU A 7 11.07 56.81 -20.47
C LEU A 7 11.28 55.54 -21.30
N TRP A 8 12.41 54.86 -21.10
CA TRP A 8 12.63 53.52 -21.64
C TRP A 8 11.84 52.52 -20.79
N ILE A 9 10.72 52.03 -21.33
CA ILE A 9 9.96 50.92 -20.76
C ILE A 9 10.70 49.64 -21.19
N LEU A 10 11.45 49.04 -20.25
CA LEU A 10 11.95 47.68 -20.37
C LEU A 10 10.73 46.73 -20.36
N PRO A 11 10.56 45.83 -21.34
CA PRO A 11 9.56 44.78 -21.20
C PRO A 11 10.09 43.78 -20.17
N LEU A 12 9.36 43.62 -19.07
CA LEU A 12 9.47 42.46 -18.19
C LEU A 12 9.11 41.23 -19.04
N LEU A 13 10.13 40.51 -19.48
CA LEU A 13 9.97 39.12 -19.93
C LEU A 13 9.59 38.32 -18.68
N ILE A 14 8.28 38.19 -18.48
CA ILE A 14 7.73 37.12 -17.66
C ILE A 14 8.07 35.85 -18.43
N SER A 15 9.13 35.17 -18.02
CA SER A 15 9.37 33.78 -18.37
C SER A 15 8.33 32.95 -17.63
N SER A 16 7.08 33.00 -18.11
CA SER A 16 6.16 31.89 -17.96
C SER A 16 6.86 30.70 -18.57
N CYS A 17 7.19 29.71 -17.75
CA CYS A 17 7.53 28.38 -18.22
C CYS A 17 6.32 27.87 -18.98
N SER A 18 6.25 28.21 -20.27
CA SER A 18 5.48 27.48 -21.24
C SER A 18 6.14 26.11 -21.26
N TYR A 19 5.55 25.15 -20.55
CA TYR A 19 5.74 23.75 -20.90
C TYR A 19 5.23 23.64 -22.35
N GLY A 20 6.17 23.80 -23.28
CA GLY A 20 5.97 23.43 -24.67
C GLY A 20 5.71 21.94 -24.64
N THR A 21 4.47 21.58 -24.91
CA THR A 21 4.01 20.23 -25.17
C THR A 21 4.81 19.67 -26.34
N ASP A 22 5.84 18.90 -26.03
CA ASP A 22 6.49 17.96 -26.95
C ASP A 22 6.30 16.52 -26.43
N SER A 23 5.24 16.31 -25.63
CA SER A 23 4.80 15.00 -25.12
C SER A 23 3.57 14.45 -25.86
N SER A 24 2.89 15.26 -26.67
CA SER A 24 1.75 14.80 -27.46
C SER A 24 2.17 13.72 -28.46
N ASP A 25 3.39 13.80 -28.97
CA ASP A 25 3.90 12.89 -30.00
C ASP A 25 4.34 11.52 -29.45
N GLU A 26 4.66 11.40 -28.16
CA GLU A 26 4.97 10.11 -27.51
C GLU A 26 3.72 9.47 -26.88
N ALA A 27 2.85 10.24 -26.22
CA ALA A 27 1.61 9.72 -25.64
C ALA A 27 0.62 9.22 -26.73
N GLN A 28 0.48 9.95 -27.85
CA GLN A 28 -0.35 9.48 -28.97
C GLN A 28 0.25 8.27 -29.70
N ARG A 29 1.55 7.97 -29.54
CA ARG A 29 2.17 6.76 -30.12
C ARG A 29 1.85 5.49 -29.34
N PHE A 30 1.55 5.58 -28.03
CA PHE A 30 1.26 4.39 -27.23
C PHE A 30 -0.12 3.77 -27.56
N VAL A 31 -1.14 4.60 -27.82
CA VAL A 31 -2.53 4.14 -28.04
C VAL A 31 -2.86 3.86 -29.51
N SER A 32 -2.17 4.52 -30.45
CA SER A 32 -2.42 4.38 -31.90
C SER A 32 -1.99 3.03 -32.49
N ASN A 33 -1.22 2.22 -31.76
CA ASN A 33 -0.69 0.92 -32.20
C ASN A 33 -1.16 -0.26 -31.33
N LEU A 34 -2.38 -0.22 -30.81
CA LEU A 34 -2.97 -1.38 -30.13
C LEU A 34 -3.55 -2.37 -31.15
N SER A 35 -3.20 -3.65 -31.00
CA SER A 35 -3.88 -4.76 -31.65
C SER A 35 -5.34 -4.86 -31.19
N GLU A 36 -6.17 -5.59 -31.93
CA GLU A 36 -7.59 -5.78 -31.60
C GLU A 36 -7.78 -6.42 -30.21
N GLN A 37 -6.89 -7.33 -29.83
CA GLN A 37 -6.90 -8.02 -28.54
C GLN A 37 -6.46 -7.08 -27.39
N GLU A 38 -5.40 -6.30 -27.59
CA GLU A 38 -4.95 -5.32 -26.59
C GLU A 38 -6.03 -4.24 -26.39
N ARG A 39 -6.66 -3.77 -27.46
CA ARG A 39 -7.73 -2.78 -27.40
C ARG A 39 -8.95 -3.28 -26.62
N ALA A 40 -9.34 -4.54 -26.83
CA ALA A 40 -10.42 -5.15 -26.06
C ALA A 40 -10.07 -5.24 -24.56
N CYS A 41 -8.85 -5.66 -24.24
CA CYS A 41 -8.34 -5.70 -22.87
C CYS A 41 -8.31 -4.32 -22.21
N VAL A 42 -7.84 -3.29 -22.93
CA VAL A 42 -7.78 -1.91 -22.43
C VAL A 42 -9.17 -1.38 -22.14
N ASN A 43 -10.12 -1.56 -23.06
CA ASN A 43 -11.51 -1.13 -22.88
C ASN A 43 -12.19 -1.83 -21.70
N ASP A 44 -12.00 -3.14 -21.56
CA ASP A 44 -12.53 -3.90 -20.44
C ASP A 44 -11.97 -3.40 -19.11
N ARG A 45 -10.65 -3.15 -19.04
CA ARG A 45 -9.99 -2.60 -17.86
C ARG A 45 -10.45 -1.19 -17.53
N LEU A 46 -10.58 -0.30 -18.51
CA LEU A 46 -11.07 1.06 -18.29
C LEU A 46 -12.49 1.05 -17.74
N LEU A 47 -13.34 0.16 -18.26
CA LEU A 47 -14.73 0.02 -17.80
C LEU A 47 -14.83 -0.61 -16.41
N THR A 48 -14.08 -1.67 -16.13
CA THR A 48 -14.21 -2.46 -14.89
C THR A 48 -13.34 -1.94 -13.76
N GLY A 49 -12.21 -1.32 -14.08
CA GLY A 49 -11.23 -0.81 -13.11
C GLY A 49 -11.33 0.68 -12.84
N TRP A 50 -11.73 1.49 -13.82
CA TRP A 50 -11.80 2.96 -13.68
C TRP A 50 -13.20 3.52 -13.96
N GLU A 51 -14.19 2.68 -14.27
CA GLU A 51 -15.56 3.07 -14.66
C GLU A 51 -15.62 4.06 -15.85
N LEU A 52 -14.53 4.16 -16.61
CA LEU A 52 -14.41 5.08 -17.73
C LEU A 52 -15.00 4.44 -19.00
N ARG A 53 -16.03 5.09 -19.53
CA ARG A 53 -16.66 4.72 -20.82
C ARG A 53 -16.16 5.63 -21.92
N LEU A 54 -14.92 5.40 -22.35
CA LEU A 54 -14.32 6.17 -23.43
C LEU A 54 -14.80 5.63 -24.79
N THR A 55 -15.27 6.53 -25.65
CA THR A 55 -15.73 6.17 -27.01
C THR A 55 -14.59 6.15 -28.02
N ASP A 56 -13.52 6.90 -27.76
CA ASP A 56 -12.27 6.89 -28.51
C ASP A 56 -11.10 6.98 -27.51
N LEU A 57 -10.12 6.10 -27.66
CA LEU A 57 -8.92 6.10 -26.82
C LEU A 57 -7.85 7.07 -27.35
N ASN A 58 -8.03 7.63 -28.56
CA ASN A 58 -7.04 8.45 -29.22
C ASN A 58 -7.36 9.94 -29.25
N ASN A 59 -8.56 10.37 -28.85
CA ASN A 59 -9.02 11.76 -28.95
C ASN A 59 -9.94 12.14 -27.77
N ASP A 60 -9.91 13.42 -27.39
CA ASP A 60 -10.76 14.03 -26.35
C ASP A 60 -10.62 13.40 -24.94
N LEU A 61 -9.41 12.96 -24.57
CA LEU A 61 -9.11 12.53 -23.20
C LEU A 61 -8.74 13.73 -22.31
N SER A 62 -9.29 13.77 -21.11
CA SER A 62 -8.76 14.58 -20.02
C SER A 62 -7.43 14.01 -19.49
N PRO A 63 -6.62 14.79 -18.76
CA PRO A 63 -5.35 14.32 -18.21
C PRO A 63 -5.48 13.05 -17.36
N ASP A 64 -6.57 12.92 -16.60
CA ASP A 64 -6.81 11.75 -15.75
C ASP A 64 -7.20 10.51 -16.58
N GLU A 65 -7.93 10.71 -17.68
CA GLU A 65 -8.29 9.63 -18.61
C GLU A 65 -7.08 9.16 -19.42
N GLU A 66 -6.17 10.06 -19.80
CA GLU A 66 -4.91 9.73 -20.47
C GLU A 66 -4.05 8.80 -19.60
N ILE A 67 -3.89 9.13 -18.31
CA ILE A 67 -3.17 8.30 -17.35
C ILE A 67 -3.83 6.91 -17.21
N ALA A 68 -5.16 6.86 -17.16
CA ALA A 68 -5.88 5.59 -17.03
C ALA A 68 -5.71 4.71 -18.28
N VAL A 69 -5.76 5.30 -19.48
CA VAL A 69 -5.56 4.62 -20.76
C VAL A 69 -4.12 4.09 -20.88
N ASP A 70 -3.13 4.86 -20.46
CA ASP A 70 -1.72 4.46 -20.48
C ASP A 70 -1.46 3.29 -19.53
N MET A 71 -1.96 3.37 -18.29
CA MET A 71 -1.83 2.28 -17.32
C MET A 71 -2.52 1.00 -17.80
N ALA A 72 -3.72 1.10 -18.36
CA ALA A 72 -4.44 -0.05 -18.90
C ALA A 72 -3.70 -0.68 -20.09
N THR A 73 -3.10 0.16 -20.94
CA THR A 73 -2.31 -0.26 -22.11
C THR A 73 -1.09 -1.08 -21.71
N GLU A 74 -0.30 -0.60 -20.76
CA GLU A 74 0.88 -1.30 -20.26
C GLU A 74 0.53 -2.67 -19.68
N LEU A 75 -0.51 -2.75 -18.85
CA LEU A 75 -0.96 -4.00 -18.24
C LEU A 75 -1.47 -5.01 -19.29
N CYS A 76 -2.05 -4.56 -20.39
CA CYS A 76 -2.56 -5.45 -21.44
C CYS A 76 -1.43 -5.97 -22.34
N ARG A 77 -0.40 -5.16 -22.61
CA ARG A 77 0.79 -5.57 -23.36
C ARG A 77 1.66 -6.58 -22.62
N LEU A 78 1.78 -6.43 -21.30
CA LEU A 78 2.51 -7.39 -20.46
C LEU A 78 1.88 -8.79 -20.52
N ASN A 79 0.54 -8.86 -20.48
CA ASN A 79 -0.21 -10.12 -20.53
C ASN A 79 -0.22 -10.77 -21.93
N ALA A 80 -0.11 -10.00 -23.01
CA ALA A 80 -0.06 -10.53 -24.38
C ALA A 80 1.27 -11.22 -24.71
N ASN A 81 2.37 -10.78 -24.09
CA ASN A 81 3.71 -11.28 -24.37
C ASN A 81 4.14 -12.47 -23.49
N ASN A 82 3.43 -12.72 -22.37
CA ASN A 82 3.63 -13.86 -21.49
C ASN A 82 2.26 -14.36 -20.99
N PRO A 83 1.68 -15.41 -21.59
CA PRO A 83 0.51 -16.06 -21.00
C PRO A 83 0.92 -16.71 -19.66
N PRO A 84 0.20 -16.49 -18.56
CA PRO A 84 0.59 -17.05 -17.27
C PRO A 84 0.51 -18.57 -17.34
N ALA A 85 1.65 -19.23 -17.13
CA ALA A 85 1.65 -20.62 -16.68
C ALA A 85 1.08 -20.62 -15.27
N GLN A 86 0.19 -21.57 -14.93
CA GLN A 86 -0.29 -21.73 -13.56
C GLN A 86 0.89 -22.02 -12.63
N VAL A 87 1.44 -20.97 -12.01
CA VAL A 87 2.41 -21.11 -10.94
C VAL A 87 1.60 -21.28 -9.66
N THR A 88 1.80 -22.40 -8.98
CA THR A 88 1.29 -22.56 -7.61
C THR A 88 2.11 -21.61 -6.73
N HIS A 89 1.69 -20.35 -6.64
CA HIS A 89 2.25 -19.41 -5.69
C HIS A 89 1.80 -19.80 -4.28
N ASP A 90 2.79 -20.01 -3.43
CA ASP A 90 2.62 -20.19 -2.00
C ASP A 90 2.25 -18.83 -1.39
N ASN A 91 0.94 -18.60 -1.21
CA ASN A 91 0.33 -17.35 -0.73
C ASN A 91 0.74 -16.97 0.70
N GLU A 92 1.62 -17.75 1.32
CA GLU A 92 2.14 -17.56 2.67
C GLU A 92 3.41 -16.71 2.70
N LYS A 93 4.03 -16.42 1.54
CA LYS A 93 5.29 -15.68 1.48
C LYS A 93 5.09 -14.17 1.34
N PRO A 94 5.82 -13.35 2.13
CA PRO A 94 5.79 -11.90 2.01
C PRO A 94 6.17 -11.47 0.60
N GLN A 95 5.29 -10.68 0.03
CA GLN A 95 5.46 -10.17 -1.30
C GLN A 95 6.26 -8.88 -1.17
N VAL A 96 7.56 -8.98 -1.04
CA VAL A 96 8.52 -7.87 -1.05
C VAL A 96 9.80 -8.53 -1.52
N PRO A 97 10.67 -7.85 -2.29
CA PRO A 97 11.97 -8.39 -2.63
C PRO A 97 12.63 -8.98 -1.39
N GLU A 98 13.21 -10.17 -1.54
CA GLU A 98 13.85 -10.88 -0.44
C GLU A 98 14.93 -10.02 0.23
N GLU A 99 15.57 -9.15 -0.56
CA GLU A 99 16.54 -8.16 -0.09
C GLU A 99 15.92 -7.16 0.90
N LEU A 100 14.71 -6.66 0.62
CA LEU A 100 14.00 -5.78 1.54
C LEU A 100 13.53 -6.53 2.79
N LEU A 101 13.08 -7.78 2.64
CA LEU A 101 12.72 -8.64 3.76
C LEU A 101 13.89 -8.92 4.71
N GLN A 102 15.10 -8.97 4.17
CA GLN A 102 16.35 -9.15 4.92
C GLN A 102 16.97 -7.84 5.40
N ALA A 103 16.54 -6.68 4.90
CA ALA A 103 17.08 -5.39 5.31
C ALA A 103 17.00 -5.15 6.84
N PRO A 104 15.88 -5.45 7.53
CA PRO A 104 15.79 -5.50 9.00
C PRO A 104 16.96 -6.16 9.74
N SER A 105 17.55 -7.22 9.20
CA SER A 105 18.66 -7.95 9.83
C SER A 105 20.03 -7.52 9.30
N SER A 106 20.07 -6.73 8.22
CA SER A 106 21.28 -6.33 7.51
C SER A 106 21.83 -4.99 7.96
N PHE A 107 20.97 -4.11 8.50
CA PHE A 107 21.33 -2.75 8.89
C PHE A 107 21.18 -2.49 10.39
N ASN A 108 21.98 -1.56 10.91
CA ASN A 108 21.87 -1.00 12.25
C ASN A 108 21.68 0.52 12.19
N ALA A 109 20.96 1.06 13.17
CA ALA A 109 20.67 2.50 13.26
C ALA A 109 21.90 3.44 13.29
N THR A 110 23.09 2.89 13.57
CA THR A 110 24.35 3.66 13.62
C THR A 110 25.23 3.47 12.39
N ASP A 111 24.75 2.75 11.38
CA ASP A 111 25.52 2.52 10.16
C ASP A 111 25.76 3.86 9.44
N ALA A 112 26.98 4.01 8.90
CA ALA A 112 27.32 5.19 8.14
C ALA A 112 26.58 5.18 6.79
N PRO A 113 26.14 6.35 6.30
CA PRO A 113 25.47 6.40 5.02
C PRO A 113 26.44 6.08 3.87
N PRO A 114 25.95 5.55 2.72
CA PRO A 114 26.78 5.18 1.58
C PRO A 114 27.66 6.31 1.01
N GLY A 115 27.29 7.59 1.19
CA GLY A 115 28.10 8.72 0.74
C GLY A 115 27.95 9.07 -0.74
N GLU A 116 26.95 8.47 -1.41
CA GLU A 116 26.71 8.63 -2.85
C GLU A 116 25.87 9.86 -3.18
N ASP A 117 24.98 10.27 -2.27
CA ASP A 117 24.11 11.44 -2.42
C ASP A 117 23.98 12.18 -1.08
N PRO A 118 24.45 13.44 -0.97
CA PRO A 118 24.42 14.19 0.28
C PRO A 118 23.03 14.42 0.87
N LEU A 119 21.98 14.48 0.05
CA LEU A 119 20.60 14.63 0.53
C LEU A 119 20.09 13.30 1.10
N LEU A 120 20.34 12.19 0.42
CA LEU A 120 19.98 10.87 0.93
C LEU A 120 20.80 10.49 2.17
N ASP A 121 22.06 10.94 2.26
CA ASP A 121 22.90 10.78 3.45
C ASP A 121 22.36 11.55 4.67
N GLU A 122 21.70 12.69 4.46
CA GLU A 122 21.02 13.42 5.53
C GLU A 122 19.80 12.64 6.01
N TYR A 123 18.91 12.24 5.08
CA TYR A 123 17.74 11.44 5.44
C TYR A 123 18.12 10.10 6.08
N TRP A 124 19.22 9.47 5.67
CA TRP A 124 19.77 8.28 6.33
C TRP A 124 20.10 8.54 7.79
N ARG A 125 20.83 9.62 8.09
CA ARG A 125 21.20 9.95 9.47
C ARG A 125 19.97 10.26 10.32
N GLU A 126 19.04 11.06 9.80
CA GLU A 126 17.79 11.38 10.49
C GLU A 126 16.93 10.13 10.72
N CYS A 127 16.82 9.26 9.72
CA CYS A 127 16.12 7.97 9.83
C CYS A 127 16.77 7.06 10.90
N GLY A 128 18.10 6.94 10.93
CA GLY A 128 18.83 6.19 11.96
C GLY A 128 18.63 6.77 13.37
N LEU A 129 18.45 8.09 13.49
CA LEU A 129 18.07 8.76 14.74
C LEU A 129 16.61 8.53 15.15
N GLY A 130 15.79 7.95 14.26
CA GLY A 130 14.40 7.63 14.52
C GLY A 130 13.42 8.69 14.04
N ASP A 131 13.77 9.53 13.07
CA ASP A 131 12.77 10.37 12.38
C ASP A 131 12.02 9.53 11.33
N ALA A 132 10.75 9.22 11.61
CA ALA A 132 9.87 8.45 10.72
C ALA A 132 9.77 9.08 9.33
N LYS A 133 9.62 10.40 9.29
CA LYS A 133 9.42 11.15 8.06
C LYS A 133 10.70 11.15 7.24
N ALA A 134 11.86 11.19 7.89
CA ALA A 134 13.13 11.02 7.20
C ALA A 134 13.26 9.61 6.61
N CYS A 135 12.82 8.56 7.32
CA CYS A 135 12.78 7.21 6.75
C CYS A 135 11.86 7.13 5.53
N ASP A 136 10.66 7.70 5.59
CA ASP A 136 9.74 7.72 4.44
C ASP A 136 10.33 8.50 3.27
N ASN A 137 10.87 9.70 3.53
CA ASN A 137 11.52 10.52 2.51
C ASN A 137 12.70 9.78 1.87
N LEU A 138 13.49 9.07 2.67
CA LEU A 138 14.61 8.27 2.17
C LEU A 138 14.11 7.13 1.28
N PHE A 139 13.12 6.37 1.74
CA PHE A 139 12.56 5.24 1.00
C PHE A 139 12.02 5.68 -0.37
N TYR A 140 11.25 6.77 -0.42
CA TYR A 140 10.65 7.25 -1.67
C TYR A 140 11.62 7.98 -2.61
N SER A 141 12.71 8.51 -2.08
CA SER A 141 13.72 9.23 -2.88
C SER A 141 14.88 8.33 -3.33
N ALA A 142 15.07 7.18 -2.68
CA ALA A 142 16.17 6.27 -2.94
C ALA A 142 16.02 5.54 -4.29
N PRO A 143 17.15 5.22 -4.96
CA PRO A 143 17.13 4.28 -6.08
C PRO A 143 16.65 2.89 -5.63
N ARG A 144 15.86 2.21 -6.45
CA ARG A 144 15.41 0.84 -6.17
C ARG A 144 16.58 -0.13 -6.03
N GLY A 145 16.48 -1.03 -5.07
CA GLY A 145 17.50 -2.02 -4.69
C GLY A 145 18.70 -1.41 -3.97
N SER A 146 18.75 -0.10 -3.75
CA SER A 146 19.90 0.54 -3.09
C SER A 146 19.91 0.29 -1.58
N ASP A 147 21.08 0.46 -0.98
CA ASP A 147 21.23 0.41 0.48
C ASP A 147 20.36 1.49 1.15
N TYR A 148 20.16 2.66 0.52
CA TYR A 148 19.25 3.69 1.03
C TYR A 148 17.81 3.21 1.13
N GLU A 149 17.31 2.54 0.08
CA GLU A 149 15.94 1.98 0.06
C GLU A 149 15.80 0.90 1.13
N GLN A 150 16.78 0.01 1.24
CA GLN A 150 16.77 -1.08 2.23
C GLN A 150 16.87 -0.55 3.67
N PHE A 151 17.76 0.41 3.93
CA PHE A 151 17.91 1.03 5.25
C PHE A 151 16.63 1.74 5.68
N ALA A 152 16.04 2.52 4.77
CA ALA A 152 14.77 3.19 5.00
C ALA A 152 13.62 2.20 5.23
N PHE A 153 13.54 1.14 4.42
CA PHE A 153 12.57 0.06 4.56
C PHE A 153 12.69 -0.65 5.90
N SER A 154 13.91 -0.76 6.43
CA SER A 154 14.19 -1.29 7.77
C SER A 154 13.97 -0.26 8.88
N CYS A 155 13.32 0.87 8.62
CA CYS A 155 13.14 1.97 9.58
C CYS A 155 14.43 2.41 10.27
N GLY A 156 15.49 2.57 9.47
CA GLY A 156 16.80 2.95 9.95
C GLY A 156 17.49 1.85 10.75
N GLY A 157 17.46 0.61 10.26
CA GLY A 157 18.04 -0.55 10.93
C GLY A 157 17.27 -1.01 12.17
N ARG A 158 15.98 -0.68 12.28
CA ARG A 158 15.07 -1.17 13.32
C ARG A 158 14.08 -2.13 12.67
N ARG A 159 14.23 -3.44 12.91
CA ARG A 159 13.49 -4.55 12.25
C ARG A 159 11.98 -4.36 12.05
N ASN A 160 11.59 -3.56 11.06
CA ASN A 160 10.22 -3.07 10.94
C ASN A 160 10.00 -2.46 9.56
N MET A 161 8.76 -2.50 9.07
CA MET A 161 8.33 -1.93 7.79
C MET A 161 7.45 -0.69 7.92
N ASP A 162 6.86 -0.42 9.09
CA ASP A 162 5.98 0.74 9.30
C ASP A 162 6.66 1.75 10.23
N CYS A 163 7.48 2.60 9.62
CA CYS A 163 8.30 3.56 10.35
C CYS A 163 7.44 4.63 11.01
N SER A 164 6.29 4.96 10.42
CA SER A 164 5.33 5.88 11.04
C SER A 164 4.67 5.28 12.29
N LEU A 165 4.35 3.98 12.29
CA LEU A 165 3.87 3.26 13.49
C LEU A 165 4.96 3.14 14.57
N LEU A 166 6.24 3.04 14.18
CA LEU A 166 7.37 2.91 15.09
C LEU A 166 7.89 4.26 15.62
N LEU A 167 7.86 5.32 14.80
CA LEU A 167 8.63 6.55 14.99
C LEU A 167 7.80 7.84 14.84
N GLY A 168 6.57 7.78 14.31
CA GLY A 168 5.87 8.94 13.73
C GLY A 168 4.49 9.26 14.28
N VAL A 169 3.92 8.45 15.17
CA VAL A 169 2.68 8.79 15.88
C VAL A 169 2.92 8.47 17.33
N ASP A 170 2.60 9.41 18.23
CA ASP A 170 2.28 9.08 19.61
C ASP A 170 1.42 7.82 19.54
N GLN A 171 1.93 6.66 20.00
CA GLN A 171 1.02 5.60 20.40
C GLN A 171 -0.01 6.31 21.28
N PRO A 172 -1.31 6.27 20.97
CA PRO A 172 -2.31 6.94 21.80
C PRO A 172 -2.20 6.59 23.28
N ASP A 173 -1.43 5.56 23.67
CA ASP A 173 -0.76 5.49 24.97
C ASP A 173 0.65 4.89 24.84
N GLY A 174 1.68 5.66 25.20
CA GLY A 174 3.10 5.28 25.16
C GLY A 174 3.55 4.21 26.17
N GLU A 175 2.80 3.14 26.39
CA GLU A 175 3.16 2.08 27.36
C GLU A 175 2.90 0.64 26.88
N LEU A 176 2.50 0.43 25.62
CA LEU A 176 2.34 -0.94 25.11
C LEU A 176 3.71 -1.57 24.84
N ASN A 177 3.94 -2.72 25.45
CA ASN A 177 5.05 -3.61 25.19
C ASN A 177 4.53 -5.06 25.29
N PRO A 178 5.30 -6.09 24.90
CA PRO A 178 4.83 -7.47 24.95
C PRO A 178 4.39 -7.95 26.35
N LEU A 179 4.79 -7.28 27.43
CA LEU A 179 4.39 -7.61 28.80
C LEU A 179 3.22 -6.78 29.31
N THR A 180 2.69 -5.85 28.51
CA THR A 180 1.52 -5.06 28.90
C THR A 180 0.33 -5.99 29.05
N PRO A 181 -0.34 -6.00 30.22
CA PRO A 181 -1.50 -6.85 30.44
C PRO A 181 -2.67 -6.42 29.54
N PRO A 182 -3.57 -7.34 29.19
CA PRO A 182 -4.75 -7.00 28.42
C PRO A 182 -5.69 -6.06 29.22
N PRO A 183 -6.50 -5.23 28.53
CA PRO A 183 -7.41 -4.28 29.16
C PRO A 183 -8.44 -4.89 30.14
N GLY A 184 -8.85 -6.15 29.96
CA GLY A 184 -9.83 -6.78 30.85
C GLY A 184 -11.30 -6.54 30.45
N ASP A 185 -11.55 -5.86 29.34
CA ASP A 185 -12.89 -5.46 28.92
C ASP A 185 -13.63 -6.57 28.14
N ASP A 186 -12.88 -7.51 27.54
CA ASP A 186 -13.41 -8.60 26.72
C ASP A 186 -12.53 -9.87 26.87
N GLU A 187 -13.11 -10.95 27.39
CA GLU A 187 -12.39 -12.21 27.69
C GLU A 187 -11.82 -12.89 26.43
N GLU A 188 -12.50 -12.77 25.28
CA GLU A 188 -12.07 -13.35 24.01
C GLU A 188 -10.89 -12.56 23.44
N LEU A 189 -10.99 -11.23 23.44
CA LEU A 189 -9.91 -10.36 23.00
C LEU A 189 -8.70 -10.41 23.95
N ASP A 190 -8.91 -10.59 25.26
CA ASP A 190 -7.85 -10.79 26.24
C ASP A 190 -7.09 -12.10 25.99
N THR A 191 -7.80 -13.16 25.61
CA THR A 191 -7.18 -14.44 25.26
C THR A 191 -6.31 -14.31 24.01
N LEU A 192 -6.80 -13.60 22.98
CA LEU A 192 -6.03 -13.32 21.77
C LEU A 192 -4.84 -12.39 22.04
N TRP A 193 -5.01 -11.39 22.92
CA TRP A 193 -3.93 -10.52 23.39
C TRP A 193 -2.81 -11.34 24.03
N ALA A 194 -3.14 -12.22 24.98
CA ALA A 194 -2.15 -13.05 25.67
C ALA A 194 -1.33 -13.93 24.70
N LYS A 195 -2.00 -14.54 23.73
CA LYS A 195 -1.31 -15.34 22.69
C LYS A 195 -0.45 -14.47 21.76
N CYS A 196 -0.94 -13.29 21.39
CA CYS A 196 -0.18 -12.34 20.58
C CYS A 196 1.05 -11.79 21.34
N SER A 197 0.93 -11.52 22.64
CA SER A 197 2.09 -11.18 23.49
C SER A 197 3.12 -12.32 23.52
N ASP A 198 2.66 -13.58 23.54
CA ASP A 198 3.53 -14.76 23.51
C ASP A 198 4.15 -15.05 22.13
N GLY A 199 3.75 -14.28 21.10
CA GLY A 199 4.35 -14.35 19.76
C GLY A 199 3.56 -15.15 18.73
N SER A 200 2.29 -15.47 19.00
CA SER A 200 1.41 -16.09 18.00
C SER A 200 1.06 -15.09 16.89
N THR A 201 1.59 -15.33 15.70
CA THR A 201 1.33 -14.54 14.49
C THR A 201 -0.15 -14.57 14.12
N SER A 202 -0.79 -15.75 14.17
CA SER A 202 -2.23 -15.93 13.94
C SER A 202 -3.08 -15.11 14.91
N SER A 203 -2.77 -15.14 16.21
CA SER A 203 -3.53 -14.42 17.25
C SER A 203 -3.37 -12.91 17.12
N CYS A 204 -2.18 -12.41 16.78
CA CYS A 204 -1.98 -10.99 16.50
C CYS A 204 -2.79 -10.53 15.27
N GLY A 205 -2.78 -11.34 14.20
CA GLY A 205 -3.57 -11.08 13.02
C GLY A 205 -5.06 -11.07 13.30
N GLU A 206 -5.55 -12.02 14.10
CA GLU A 206 -6.95 -12.12 14.49
C GLU A 206 -7.40 -10.96 15.35
N LEU A 207 -6.62 -10.63 16.38
CA LEU A 207 -6.86 -9.48 17.25
C LEU A 207 -6.95 -8.18 16.43
N ARG A 208 -6.05 -7.99 15.46
CA ARG A 208 -6.10 -6.84 14.55
C ARG A 208 -7.41 -6.76 13.76
N LEU A 209 -7.96 -7.90 13.34
CA LEU A 209 -9.11 -7.98 12.45
C LEU A 209 -10.45 -7.87 13.18
N ILE A 210 -10.55 -8.41 14.39
CA ILE A 210 -11.84 -8.48 15.11
C ILE A 210 -12.01 -7.40 16.17
N ALA A 211 -10.91 -6.82 16.67
CA ALA A 211 -10.97 -5.79 17.69
C ALA A 211 -11.62 -4.49 17.18
N PRO A 212 -12.32 -3.74 18.05
CA PRO A 212 -12.90 -2.47 17.67
C PRO A 212 -11.84 -1.48 17.13
N SER A 213 -12.15 -0.79 16.03
CA SER A 213 -11.21 0.17 15.43
C SER A 213 -10.77 1.24 16.43
N GLY A 214 -9.46 1.48 16.52
CA GLY A 214 -8.87 2.45 17.45
C GLY A 214 -8.75 1.99 18.91
N SER A 215 -9.29 0.81 19.27
CA SER A 215 -9.10 0.23 20.61
C SER A 215 -7.65 -0.18 20.89
N LEU A 216 -7.29 -0.32 22.17
CA LEU A 216 -5.98 -0.86 22.57
C LEU A 216 -5.73 -2.25 21.97
N TYR A 217 -6.76 -3.12 21.91
CA TYR A 217 -6.67 -4.43 21.26
C TYR A 217 -6.27 -4.32 19.78
N SER A 218 -6.95 -3.44 19.03
CA SER A 218 -6.66 -3.23 17.60
C SER A 218 -5.24 -2.70 17.39
N GLN A 219 -4.78 -1.78 18.25
CA GLN A 219 -3.42 -1.24 18.21
C GLN A 219 -2.37 -2.30 18.56
N PHE A 220 -2.61 -3.13 19.57
CA PHE A 220 -1.70 -4.20 19.98
C PHE A 220 -1.57 -5.28 18.92
N GLY A 221 -2.69 -5.72 18.32
CA GLY A 221 -2.69 -6.65 17.19
C GLY A 221 -2.01 -6.07 15.94
N THR A 222 -2.31 -4.80 15.61
CA THR A 222 -1.70 -4.10 14.47
C THR A 222 -0.19 -3.96 14.61
N SER A 223 0.33 -3.84 15.83
CA SER A 223 1.76 -3.71 16.11
C SER A 223 2.44 -5.05 16.41
N CYS A 224 1.79 -6.18 16.14
CA CYS A 224 2.29 -7.53 16.40
C CYS A 224 2.71 -7.73 17.86
N GLY A 225 1.83 -7.33 18.77
CA GLY A 225 2.05 -7.36 20.21
C GLY A 225 3.00 -6.28 20.69
N ALA A 226 2.81 -5.05 20.20
CA ALA A 226 3.64 -3.89 20.51
C ALA A 226 5.12 -4.04 20.13
N ARG A 227 5.39 -4.77 19.05
CA ARG A 227 6.72 -4.92 18.43
C ARG A 227 6.92 -3.96 17.25
N GLY A 228 5.86 -3.22 16.90
CA GLY A 228 5.90 -2.01 16.08
C GLY A 228 5.64 -2.22 14.59
N THR A 229 5.44 -3.44 14.12
CA THR A 229 5.22 -3.74 12.69
C THR A 229 3.79 -4.21 12.45
N THR A 230 3.27 -4.00 11.24
CA THR A 230 1.99 -4.52 10.77
C THR A 230 2.10 -5.89 10.09
N TYR A 231 3.33 -6.38 9.90
CA TYR A 231 3.66 -7.64 9.24
C TYR A 231 4.34 -8.58 10.22
N CYS A 232 3.52 -9.30 10.99
CA CYS A 232 4.01 -10.10 12.11
C CYS A 232 4.97 -11.21 11.69
N THR A 233 4.79 -11.78 10.50
CA THR A 233 5.66 -12.83 9.95
C THR A 233 7.11 -12.40 9.74
N LEU A 234 7.43 -11.11 9.79
CA LEU A 234 8.81 -10.64 9.74
C LEU A 234 9.59 -10.87 11.04
N ILE A 235 8.89 -10.80 12.16
CA ILE A 235 9.50 -10.68 13.49
C ILE A 235 9.04 -11.77 14.46
N LEU A 236 7.95 -12.45 14.14
CA LEU A 236 7.39 -13.59 14.84
C LEU A 236 7.49 -14.82 13.96
N GLU A 237 7.63 -15.99 14.60
CA GLU A 237 7.55 -17.25 13.88
C GLU A 237 6.12 -17.44 13.36
N TYR A 238 6.02 -17.88 12.09
CA TYR A 238 4.73 -18.24 11.51
C TYR A 238 4.25 -19.53 12.18
N ASP A 239 3.10 -19.46 12.83
CA ASP A 239 2.49 -20.57 13.55
C ASP A 239 1.64 -21.49 12.65
N GLY A 240 1.63 -21.26 11.34
CA GLY A 240 0.98 -22.12 10.35
C GLY A 240 -0.54 -21.97 10.26
N GLU A 241 -1.12 -21.12 11.10
CA GLU A 241 -2.56 -20.94 11.21
C GLU A 241 -2.92 -19.52 10.74
N PRO A 242 -3.78 -19.35 9.72
CA PRO A 242 -4.30 -18.03 9.40
C PRO A 242 -5.20 -17.52 10.54
N PRO A 243 -5.36 -16.20 10.71
CA PRO A 243 -6.31 -15.64 11.65
C PRO A 243 -7.70 -16.26 11.49
N SER A 244 -8.29 -16.66 12.61
CA SER A 244 -9.54 -17.41 12.66
C SER A 244 -10.74 -16.47 12.46
N LEU A 245 -10.83 -15.85 11.28
CA LEU A 245 -12.07 -15.19 10.85
C LEU A 245 -13.13 -16.23 10.47
N ASN A 246 -13.33 -17.26 11.31
CA ASN A 246 -13.91 -18.58 11.03
C ASN A 246 -15.28 -18.59 10.33
N ASP A 247 -15.94 -17.45 10.22
CA ASP A 247 -17.21 -17.31 9.52
C ASP A 247 -17.07 -16.70 8.11
N LEU A 248 -16.02 -15.94 7.81
CA LEU A 248 -15.87 -15.25 6.54
C LEU A 248 -15.19 -16.14 5.50
N ASN A 249 -15.81 -16.25 4.32
CA ASN A 249 -15.21 -16.91 3.16
C ASN A 249 -15.55 -16.12 1.89
N PRO A 250 -14.73 -16.23 0.83
CA PRO A 250 -14.92 -15.52 -0.44
C PRO A 250 -16.32 -15.57 -1.03
N SER A 251 -17.02 -16.69 -0.82
CA SER A 251 -18.29 -17.01 -1.46
C SER A 251 -19.49 -16.72 -0.55
N MET A 252 -19.27 -16.11 0.62
CA MET A 252 -20.33 -15.73 1.54
C MET A 252 -21.22 -14.66 0.90
N ALA A 253 -22.54 -14.83 1.05
CA ALA A 253 -23.52 -13.84 0.61
C ALA A 253 -23.38 -12.54 1.43
N PRO A 254 -23.54 -11.37 0.79
CA PRO A 254 -23.44 -10.11 1.51
C PRO A 254 -24.65 -9.92 2.47
N PRO A 255 -24.52 -9.07 3.51
CA PRO A 255 -25.54 -8.90 4.55
C PRO A 255 -26.90 -8.37 4.07
N GLY A 256 -26.99 -7.69 2.92
CA GLY A 256 -28.26 -7.16 2.43
C GLY A 256 -28.67 -5.81 3.02
N GLU A 257 -27.79 -5.17 3.82
CA GLU A 257 -28.12 -3.95 4.56
C GLU A 257 -27.89 -2.67 3.73
N ASP A 258 -26.94 -2.71 2.80
CA ASP A 258 -26.59 -1.59 1.92
C ASP A 258 -26.19 -2.09 0.53
N GLU A 259 -26.88 -1.62 -0.50
CA GLU A 259 -26.71 -2.09 -1.88
C GLU A 259 -25.30 -1.81 -2.44
N LEU A 260 -24.70 -0.67 -2.08
CA LEU A 260 -23.34 -0.31 -2.53
C LEU A 260 -22.30 -1.18 -1.81
N LEU A 261 -22.44 -1.36 -0.50
CA LEU A 261 -21.52 -2.20 0.27
C LEU A 261 -21.63 -3.68 -0.12
N ASP A 262 -22.81 -4.15 -0.50
CA ASP A 262 -23.03 -5.52 -1.00
C ASP A 262 -22.36 -5.74 -2.37
N GLN A 263 -22.37 -4.73 -3.24
CA GLN A 263 -21.64 -4.77 -4.51
C GLN A 263 -20.13 -4.82 -4.27
N LEU A 264 -19.61 -3.95 -3.41
CA LEU A 264 -18.19 -3.95 -3.01
C LEU A 264 -17.79 -5.28 -2.34
N TRP A 265 -18.67 -5.88 -1.55
CA TRP A 265 -18.48 -7.21 -0.97
C TRP A 265 -18.30 -8.27 -2.06
N GLY A 266 -19.21 -8.34 -3.03
CA GLY A 266 -19.11 -9.30 -4.13
C GLY A 266 -17.81 -9.15 -4.92
N LEU A 267 -17.41 -7.92 -5.23
CA LEU A 267 -16.16 -7.62 -5.93
C LEU A 267 -14.93 -7.99 -5.09
N CYS A 268 -14.93 -7.67 -3.79
CA CYS A 268 -13.86 -8.04 -2.88
C CYS A 268 -13.69 -9.57 -2.76
N GLY A 269 -14.79 -10.33 -2.64
CA GLY A 269 -14.77 -11.79 -2.65
C GLY A 269 -14.20 -12.38 -3.94
N ASN A 270 -14.44 -11.68 -5.06
CA ASN A 270 -13.92 -11.94 -6.40
C ASN A 270 -12.55 -11.32 -6.68
N GLN A 271 -11.78 -11.01 -5.64
CA GLN A 271 -10.37 -10.59 -5.74
C GLN A 271 -10.16 -9.18 -6.32
N ASP A 272 -11.13 -8.28 -6.18
CA ASP A 272 -10.91 -6.85 -6.43
C ASP A 272 -10.39 -6.13 -5.19
N ALA A 273 -9.09 -5.83 -5.18
CA ALA A 273 -8.43 -5.24 -4.02
C ALA A 273 -8.90 -3.81 -3.72
N ARG A 274 -9.34 -3.07 -4.75
CA ARG A 274 -9.88 -1.72 -4.58
C ARG A 274 -11.20 -1.80 -3.82
N SER A 275 -12.07 -2.73 -4.20
CA SER A 275 -13.33 -2.99 -3.52
C SER A 275 -13.11 -3.47 -2.10
N CYS A 276 -12.12 -4.33 -1.82
CA CYS A 276 -11.79 -4.69 -0.43
C CYS A 276 -11.35 -3.48 0.41
N LYS A 277 -10.51 -2.60 -0.17
CA LYS A 277 -10.06 -1.36 0.48
C LYS A 277 -11.24 -0.41 0.73
N ASP A 278 -12.10 -0.21 -0.27
CA ASP A 278 -13.25 0.69 -0.17
C ASP A 278 -14.29 0.14 0.81
N LEU A 279 -14.49 -1.18 0.85
CA LEU A 279 -15.34 -1.83 1.84
C LEU A 279 -14.81 -1.64 3.27
N ALA A 280 -13.50 -1.78 3.47
CA ALA A 280 -12.86 -1.51 4.76
C ALA A 280 -12.92 -0.02 5.16
N LYS A 281 -12.93 0.89 4.18
CA LYS A 281 -12.91 2.34 4.40
C LYS A 281 -14.30 2.92 4.66
N TYR A 282 -15.31 2.47 3.93
CA TYR A 282 -16.65 3.07 3.93
C TYR A 282 -17.70 2.22 4.67
N GLY A 283 -17.37 0.98 5.04
CA GLY A 283 -18.24 0.16 5.87
C GLY A 283 -18.51 0.81 7.24
N PRO A 284 -19.65 0.52 7.89
CA PRO A 284 -19.91 0.98 9.25
C PRO A 284 -18.84 0.43 10.21
N ALA A 285 -18.41 1.22 11.20
CA ALA A 285 -17.42 0.81 12.19
C ALA A 285 -17.79 -0.54 12.84
N ASN A 286 -16.83 -1.44 12.94
CA ASN A 286 -16.98 -2.79 13.52
C ASN A 286 -18.02 -3.69 12.82
N SER A 287 -18.48 -3.32 11.63
CA SER A 287 -19.40 -4.15 10.84
C SER A 287 -18.69 -5.32 10.17
N ILE A 288 -19.49 -6.31 9.75
CA ILE A 288 -19.01 -7.43 8.95
C ILE A 288 -18.44 -6.98 7.61
N TYR A 289 -18.92 -5.86 7.04
CA TYR A 289 -18.37 -5.26 5.83
C TYR A 289 -16.90 -4.85 6.00
N ILE A 290 -16.59 -4.13 7.09
CA ILE A 290 -15.20 -3.77 7.38
C ILE A 290 -14.36 -5.03 7.53
N LYS A 291 -14.81 -6.00 8.35
CA LYS A 291 -14.10 -7.27 8.60
C LYS A 291 -13.82 -8.04 7.31
N PHE A 292 -14.77 -8.09 6.38
CA PHE A 292 -14.59 -8.74 5.08
C PHE A 292 -13.61 -7.99 4.17
N GLY A 293 -13.64 -6.66 4.18
CA GLY A 293 -12.70 -5.83 3.43
C GLY A 293 -11.25 -5.96 3.93
N VAL A 294 -11.03 -5.84 5.26
CA VAL A 294 -9.68 -5.93 5.86
C VAL A 294 -9.07 -7.34 5.77
N SER A 295 -9.92 -8.35 5.55
CA SER A 295 -9.51 -9.76 5.40
C SER A 295 -9.35 -10.20 3.94
N CYS A 296 -9.40 -9.27 2.99
CA CYS A 296 -9.33 -9.56 1.56
C CYS A 296 -10.38 -10.59 1.12
N GLY A 297 -11.62 -10.35 1.56
CA GLY A 297 -12.76 -11.17 1.25
C GLY A 297 -12.75 -12.50 1.98
N GLY A 298 -12.45 -12.51 3.27
CA GLY A 298 -12.44 -13.73 4.10
C GLY A 298 -11.24 -14.64 3.89
N ARG A 299 -10.10 -14.09 3.46
CA ARG A 299 -8.82 -14.83 3.33
C ARG A 299 -7.83 -14.53 4.47
N SER A 300 -8.19 -13.64 5.39
CA SER A 300 -7.42 -13.33 6.60
C SER A 300 -5.97 -12.86 6.35
N VAL A 301 -5.69 -12.27 5.19
CA VAL A 301 -4.37 -11.75 4.81
C VAL A 301 -4.48 -10.26 4.48
N ALA A 302 -3.38 -9.52 4.55
CA ALA A 302 -3.30 -8.13 4.09
C ALA A 302 -1.85 -7.77 3.73
N PRO A 303 -1.60 -6.87 2.76
CA PRO A 303 -2.58 -6.10 1.97
C PRO A 303 -3.13 -6.84 0.73
N CYS A 304 -4.41 -6.63 0.42
CA CYS A 304 -5.15 -7.37 -0.61
C CYS A 304 -4.64 -7.22 -2.03
N ALA A 305 -4.20 -6.01 -2.40
CA ALA A 305 -3.68 -5.72 -3.74
C ALA A 305 -2.48 -6.58 -4.11
N ARG A 306 -1.71 -6.97 -3.10
CA ARG A 306 -0.54 -7.81 -3.24
C ARG A 306 -0.98 -9.27 -3.43
N LEU A 307 -1.78 -9.79 -2.49
CA LEU A 307 -2.38 -11.13 -2.58
C LEU A 307 -3.03 -11.41 -3.94
N PHE A 308 -3.89 -10.52 -4.41
CA PHE A 308 -4.65 -10.76 -5.64
C PHE A 308 -3.82 -10.61 -6.91
N ALA A 309 -2.71 -9.87 -6.87
CA ALA A 309 -1.76 -9.84 -7.99
C ALA A 309 -1.08 -11.20 -8.18
N ASP A 310 -0.78 -11.90 -7.08
CA ASP A 310 -0.04 -13.17 -7.11
C ASP A 310 -0.94 -14.39 -7.38
N LEU A 311 -2.24 -14.30 -7.11
CA LEU A 311 -3.21 -15.34 -7.51
C LEU A 311 -3.42 -15.41 -9.03
N ASN A 312 -3.09 -14.31 -9.74
CA ASN A 312 -3.30 -14.17 -11.17
C ASN A 312 -2.01 -14.29 -12.00
N SER A 313 -0.85 -14.51 -11.35
CA SER A 313 0.46 -14.76 -11.97
C SER A 313 0.77 -16.26 -12.06
#